data_AF-A0A8D9L831-F1
#
_entry.id   AF-A0A8D9L831-F1
#
_cell.length_a   1.000
_cell.length_b   1.000
_cell.length_c   1.000
_cell.angle_alpha   90.00
_cell.angle_beta   90.00
_cell.angle_gamma   90.00
#
_symmetry.space_group_name_H-M   'P 1'
#
loop_
_entity.id
_entity.type
_entity.pdbx_description
1 polymer ?
#
loop_
_entity_poly.entity_id
_entity_poly.type
_entity_poly.pdbx_seq_one_letter_code
_entity_poly.pdbx_strand_id
1 'polypeptide(L)' 'MKDSIVNELITAMKDRLPPGQNLANFLTDTLCIGREAVYRRLRGEVAFTIDEVAQISCKLGSDHRKSLV' A
#
# COMPACT_ATOMS: atom_id res chain seq x y z
N MET A 1 -0.63 -5.59 -18.85
CA MET A 1 -0.37 -6.79 -18.02
C MET A 1 0.32 -6.46 -16.69
N LYS A 2 1.14 -5.40 -16.58
CA LYS A 2 1.77 -4.99 -15.30
C LYS A 2 0.80 -4.32 -14.31
N ASP A 3 -0.22 -3.62 -14.82
CA ASP A 3 -1.17 -2.86 -14.01
C ASP A 3 -2.09 -3.75 -13.15
N SER A 4 -2.35 -4.98 -13.58
CA SER A 4 -3.25 -5.91 -12.89
C SER A 4 -2.72 -6.31 -11.50
N ILE A 5 -1.41 -6.51 -11.36
CA ILE A 5 -0.78 -6.90 -10.09
C ILE A 5 -0.81 -5.72 -9.10
N VAL A 6 -0.53 -4.52 -9.58
CA VAL A 6 -0.58 -3.30 -8.76
C VAL A 6 -2.01 -3.04 -8.29
N ASN A 7 -3.00 -3.24 -9.16
CA ASN A 7 -4.41 -3.06 -8.81
C ASN A 7 -4.92 -4.10 -7.79
N GLU A 8 -4.49 -5.35 -7.93
CA GLU A 8 -4.73 -6.42 -6.93
C GLU A 8 -4.11 -6.05 -5.57
N LEU A 9 -2.85 -5.60 -5.56
CA LEU A 9 -2.16 -5.16 -4.33
C LEU A 9 -2.92 -3.99 -3.67
N ILE A 10 -3.28 -2.96 -4.45
CA ILE A 10 -4.05 -1.80 -3.99
C ILE A 10 -5.38 -2.25 -3.36
N THR A 11 -6.06 -3.20 -3.99
CA THR A 11 -7.34 -3.73 -3.49
C THR A 11 -7.15 -4.49 -2.18
N ALA A 12 -6.17 -5.38 -2.11
CA ALA A 12 -5.81 -6.11 -0.90
C ALA A 12 -5.38 -5.18 0.25
N MET A 13 -4.64 -4.10 -0.05
CA MET A 13 -4.28 -3.09 0.93
C MET A 13 -5.51 -2.33 1.43
N LYS A 14 -6.42 -1.92 0.55
CA LYS A 14 -7.66 -1.22 0.92
C LYS A 14 -8.59 -2.09 1.76
N ASP A 15 -8.65 -3.38 1.49
CA ASP A 15 -9.43 -4.36 2.26
C ASP A 15 -8.91 -4.51 3.69
N ARG A 16 -7.58 -4.45 3.86
CA ARG A 16 -6.93 -4.50 5.19
C ARG A 16 -6.99 -3.18 5.96
N LEU A 17 -7.26 -2.06 5.30
CA LEU A 17 -7.33 -0.75 5.96
C LEU A 17 -8.70 -0.55 6.63
N PRO A 18 -8.74 0.06 7.83
CA PRO A 18 -10.00 0.31 8.51
C PRO A 18 -10.89 1.28 7.71
N PRO A 19 -12.23 1.16 7.83
CA PRO A 19 -13.16 2.02 7.12
C PRO A 19 -12.93 3.49 7.50
N GLY A 20 -12.59 4.31 6.50
CA GLY A 20 -12.25 5.73 6.67
C GLY A 20 -10.78 6.07 6.46
N GLN A 21 -9.89 5.07 6.42
CA GLN A 21 -8.48 5.31 6.12
C GLN A 21 -8.22 5.28 4.61
N ASN A 22 -7.78 6.42 4.08
CA ASN A 22 -7.42 6.53 2.68
C ASN A 22 -6.07 5.86 2.41
N LEU A 23 -6.03 4.95 1.43
CA LEU A 23 -4.81 4.29 0.96
C LEU A 23 -3.71 5.31 0.62
N ALA A 24 -4.08 6.42 -0.03
CA ALA A 24 -3.12 7.47 -0.39
C ALA A 24 -2.47 8.10 0.86
N ASN A 25 -3.25 8.31 1.92
CA ASN A 25 -2.75 8.87 3.17
C ASN A 25 -1.86 7.87 3.92
N PHE A 26 -2.26 6.58 3.91
CA PHE A 26 -1.47 5.49 4.45
C PHE A 26 -0.12 5.33 3.74
N LEU A 27 -0.12 5.37 2.41
CA LEU A 27 1.10 5.33 1.59
C LEU A 27 1.98 6.56 1.81
N THR A 28 1.37 7.74 1.93
CA THR A 28 2.08 9.00 2.25
C THR A 28 2.78 8.90 3.62
N ASP A 29 2.10 8.36 4.63
CA ASP A 29 2.67 8.12 5.98
C ASP A 29 3.75 7.05 5.96
N THR A 30 3.52 5.94 5.24
CA THR A 30 4.40 4.77 5.26
C THR A 30 5.66 4.99 4.44
N LEU A 31 5.55 5.61 3.26
CA LEU A 31 6.66 5.83 2.35
C LEU A 31 7.32 7.21 2.54
N CYS A 32 6.74 8.07 3.39
CA CYS A 32 7.14 9.48 3.55
C CYS A 32 7.25 10.24 2.21
N ILE A 33 6.43 9.88 1.22
CA ILE A 33 6.39 10.56 -0.09
C ILE A 33 5.15 11.44 -0.21
N GLY A 34 5.23 12.50 -1.02
CA GLY A 34 4.10 13.39 -1.27
C GLY A 34 2.91 12.67 -1.93
N ARG A 35 1.69 13.15 -1.65
CA ARG A 35 0.44 12.58 -2.20
C ARG A 35 0.47 12.43 -3.72
N GLU A 36 1.05 13.40 -4.45
CA GLU A 36 1.20 13.32 -5.90
C GLU A 36 2.01 12.10 -6.36
N ALA A 37 3.10 11.79 -5.67
CA ALA A 37 3.94 10.63 -5.97
C ALA A 37 3.20 9.31 -5.73
N VAL A 38 2.32 9.28 -4.71
CA VAL A 38 1.43 8.15 -4.44
C VAL A 38 0.40 7.99 -5.56
N TYR A 39 -0.30 9.06 -5.94
CA TYR A 39 -1.34 9.00 -6.97
C TYR A 39 -0.80 8.53 -8.32
N ARG A 40 0.41 8.94 -8.71
CA ARG A 40 1.08 8.46 -9.93
C ARG A 40 1.34 6.95 -9.88
N ARG A 41 1.67 6.40 -8.70
CA ARG A 41 1.88 4.95 -8.52
C ARG A 41 0.57 4.18 -8.53
N LEU A 42 -0.46 4.71 -7.88
CA LEU A 42 -1.80 4.13 -7.88
C LEU A 42 -2.43 4.10 -9.28
N ARG A 43 -2.07 5.06 -10.15
CA ARG A 43 -2.49 5.10 -11.56
C ARG A 43 -1.67 4.21 -12.50
N GLY A 44 -0.60 3.58 -12.01
CA GLY A 44 0.30 2.80 -12.85
C GLY A 44 1.28 3.64 -13.69
N GLU A 45 1.34 4.96 -13.49
CA GLU A 45 2.33 5.83 -14.16
C GLU A 45 3.75 5.56 -13.63
N VAL A 46 3.86 5.10 -12.38
CA VAL A 46 5.13 4.78 -11.71
C VAL A 46 4.99 3.44 -10.99
N ALA A 47 5.93 2.52 -11.19
CA ALA A 47 5.94 1.25 -10.47
C ALA A 47 6.42 1.44 -9.02
N PHE A 48 5.87 0.65 -8.09
CA PHE A 48 6.43 0.54 -6.74
C PHE A 48 7.74 -0.24 -6.77
N THR A 49 8.72 0.23 -6.01
CA THR A 49 9.95 -0.50 -5.74
C THR A 49 9.72 -1.59 -4.69
N ILE A 50 10.59 -2.60 -4.67
CA ILE A 50 10.52 -3.69 -3.69
C ILE A 50 10.62 -3.14 -2.26
N ASP A 51 11.42 -2.09 -2.05
CA ASP A 51 11.56 -1.42 -0.77
C ASP A 51 10.24 -0.78 -0.31
N GLU A 52 9.56 -0.03 -1.19
CA GLU A 52 8.25 0.57 -0.90
C GLU A 52 7.22 -0.52 -0.56
N VAL A 53 7.18 -1.61 -1.33
CA VAL A 53 6.27 -2.74 -1.07
C VAL A 53 6.61 -3.42 0.27
N ALA A 54 7.89 -3.54 0.62
CA ALA A 54 8.32 -4.11 1.90
C ALA A 54 7.88 -3.21 3.07
N GLN A 55 8.08 -1.89 2.98
CA GLN A 55 7.62 -0.92 3.99
C GLN A 55 6.10 -1.02 4.22
N ILE A 56 5.34 -1.05 3.12
CA ILE A 56 3.89 -1.24 3.13
C ILE A 56 3.51 -2.55 3.83
N SER A 57 4.15 -3.65 3.43
CA SER A 57 3.89 -4.99 3.95
C SER A 57 4.23 -5.08 5.44
N CYS A 58 5.32 -4.45 5.90
CA CYS A 58 5.67 -4.37 7.31
C CYS A 58 4.60 -3.60 8.11
N LYS A 59 4.10 -2.47 7.57
CA LYS A 59 3.10 -1.65 8.24
C LYS A 59 1.73 -2.34 8.32
N LEU A 60 1.32 -3.05 7.26
CA LEU A 60 0.07 -3.84 7.22
C LEU A 60 0.19 -5.18 7.97
N GLY A 61 1.34 -5.84 7.90
CA GLY A 61 1.61 -7.15 8.48
C GLY A 61 1.81 -7.13 10.00
N SER A 62 2.11 -5.95 10.57
CA SER A 62 2.17 -5.76 12.03
C SER A 62 0.81 -6.02 12.72
N ASP A 63 -0.30 -5.98 11.98
CA ASP A 63 -1.63 -6.33 12.48
C ASP A 63 -1.88 -7.86 12.51
N HIS A 64 -1.14 -8.66 11.72
CA HIS A 64 -1.39 -10.10 11.57
C HIS A 64 -0.58 -11.01 12.52
N ARG A 65 0.09 -10.45 13.54
CA ARG A 65 0.70 -11.24 14.64
C ARG A 65 -0.30 -11.54 15.78
N LYS A 66 -1.61 -11.53 15.51
CA LYS A 66 -2.65 -12.17 16.34
C LYS A 66 -3.21 -13.42 15.66
N SER A 67 -2.38 -14.42 15.41
CA SER A 67 -2.84 -15.82 15.25
C SER A 67 -1.68 -16.75 15.54
N LEU A 68 -1.19 -16.68 16.79
CA LEU A 68 -0.27 -17.64 17.40
C LEU A 68 -0.37 -17.42 18.93
N VAL A 69 -1.58 -17.61 19.45
CA VAL A 69 -1.83 -18.01 20.84
C VAL A 69 -2.87 -19.11 20.82
#